data_AF-A0A101W538-F1
#
_entry.id   AF-A0A101W538-F1
#
_cell.length_a   1.000
_cell.length_b   1.000
_cell.length_c   1.000
_cell.angle_alpha   90.00
_cell.angle_beta   90.00
_cell.angle_gamma   90.00
#
_symmetry.space_group_name_H-M   'P 1'
#
loop_
_entity.id
_entity.type
_entity.pdbx_description
1 polymer ?
#
loop_
_entity_poly.entity_id
_entity_poly.type
_entity_poly.pdbx_seq_one_letter_code
_entity_poly.pdbx_strand_id
1 'polypeptide(L)'
;MKVNWKDLWDANPDLFIVSGWEECPEDKRRGLHLPSQFQYYNAGDLNLRAGIITAQGKYKEEDLLLAGMLWGGRIGNGVRTIIYFVAQQFTPVFLGAISELGGHLSAKAVYWREKLSPSLYPVTKKDTKSSSVNCLTELRPDWGHWERQLNPVARGHLKIVKEYLDGLSKRKVRLVLGKNRIVACWGSIEIVEIKIKGNKFELSTKVKWTRNRNISSKFLKSGWVDLSGKINEEFCRTLNDILEFLENMEANNSLVGKDILTLKLLFDKDFVPRFWGTPIELPWLNREKNDILESDQLYFFRGQDEVNVVYPILEKPINKLGSILLVSTALEHSSLRNKGLPECPDLKWNQKIYLLIPQNYMDELRLCLIWLKNRDKFPVVILPVDWKTEGFKNLNSYDRYEGY
;
A
#
# COMPACT_ATOMS: atom_id res chain seq x y z
N MET A 1 22.60 -3.83 -23.88
CA MET A 1 22.58 -4.53 -25.19
C MET A 1 21.11 -4.79 -25.52
N LYS A 2 20.61 -4.57 -26.74
CA LYS A 2 19.19 -4.84 -27.04
C LYS A 2 19.02 -6.36 -27.16
N VAL A 3 18.39 -6.99 -26.19
CA VAL A 3 18.25 -8.44 -26.19
C VAL A 3 17.13 -8.88 -27.13
N ASN A 4 17.42 -9.88 -27.96
CA ASN A 4 16.41 -10.54 -28.79
C ASN A 4 15.68 -11.59 -27.94
N TRP A 5 14.51 -11.21 -27.41
CA TRP A 5 13.71 -12.08 -26.56
C TRP A 5 13.23 -13.32 -27.29
N LYS A 6 12.89 -13.20 -28.58
CA LYS A 6 12.34 -14.32 -29.37
C LYS A 6 13.33 -15.48 -29.44
N ASP A 7 14.58 -15.18 -29.80
CA ASP A 7 15.66 -16.17 -29.83
C ASP A 7 15.88 -16.82 -28.45
N LEU A 8 15.72 -16.04 -27.37
CA LEU A 8 15.89 -16.56 -26.02
C LEU A 8 14.76 -17.53 -25.62
N TRP A 9 13.51 -17.24 -25.99
CA TRP A 9 12.39 -18.14 -25.74
C TRP A 9 12.57 -19.45 -26.49
N ASP A 10 12.92 -19.36 -27.77
CA ASP A 10 13.09 -20.50 -28.66
C ASP A 10 14.30 -21.36 -28.24
N ALA A 11 15.34 -20.76 -27.65
CA ALA A 11 16.49 -21.46 -27.10
C ALA A 11 16.23 -22.14 -25.73
N ASN A 12 15.09 -21.90 -25.08
CA ASN A 12 14.76 -22.46 -23.76
C ASN A 12 13.36 -23.11 -23.74
N PRO A 13 13.06 -24.08 -24.63
CA PRO A 13 11.73 -24.66 -24.76
C PRO A 13 11.26 -25.39 -23.49
N ASP A 14 12.17 -26.00 -22.73
CA ASP A 14 11.83 -26.78 -21.52
C ASP A 14 11.24 -25.93 -20.37
N LEU A 15 11.40 -24.61 -20.43
CA LEU A 15 10.85 -23.69 -19.42
C LEU A 15 9.38 -23.35 -19.67
N PHE A 16 8.97 -23.40 -20.93
CA PHE A 16 7.67 -22.95 -21.39
C PHE A 16 6.79 -24.13 -21.78
N ILE A 17 5.51 -24.03 -21.47
CA ILE A 17 4.55 -25.11 -21.81
C ILE A 17 4.08 -25.03 -23.27
N VAL A 18 4.39 -23.93 -23.95
CA VAL A 18 4.06 -23.66 -25.36
C VAL A 18 5.26 -23.06 -26.07
N SER A 19 5.26 -23.15 -27.40
CA SER A 19 6.21 -22.53 -28.32
C SER A 19 5.51 -21.60 -29.31
N GLY A 20 6.27 -20.91 -30.17
CA GLY A 20 5.71 -20.01 -31.19
C GLY A 20 5.28 -18.66 -30.64
N TRP A 21 6.15 -18.03 -29.85
CA TRP A 21 5.85 -16.76 -29.18
C TRP A 21 5.72 -15.59 -30.16
N GLU A 22 4.59 -14.89 -30.07
CA GLU A 22 4.31 -13.66 -30.80
C GLU A 22 4.43 -12.47 -29.86
N GLU A 23 5.14 -11.42 -30.28
CA GLU A 23 5.22 -10.17 -29.52
C GLU A 23 3.93 -9.36 -29.70
N CYS A 24 3.38 -8.84 -28.60
CA CYS A 24 2.27 -7.91 -28.64
C CYS A 24 2.75 -6.53 -29.13
N PRO A 25 2.32 -6.07 -30.32
CA PRO A 25 2.79 -4.80 -30.87
C PRO A 25 2.42 -3.62 -29.98
N GLU A 26 3.19 -2.53 -30.06
CA GLU A 26 2.97 -1.34 -29.20
C GLU A 26 1.56 -0.76 -29.32
N ASP A 27 1.01 -0.67 -30.53
CA ASP A 27 -0.35 -0.15 -30.75
C ASP A 27 -1.41 -1.00 -30.04
N LYS A 28 -1.22 -2.33 -30.07
CA LYS A 28 -2.09 -3.28 -29.36
C LYS A 28 -1.93 -3.16 -27.85
N ARG A 29 -0.70 -2.94 -27.35
CA ARG A 29 -0.44 -2.71 -25.92
C ARG A 29 -1.16 -1.46 -25.42
N ARG A 30 -1.13 -0.36 -26.19
CA ARG A 30 -1.85 0.89 -25.88
C ARG A 30 -3.37 0.66 -25.86
N GLY A 31 -3.91 -0.03 -26.87
CA GLY A 31 -5.34 -0.35 -26.94
C GLY A 31 -5.83 -1.27 -25.81
N LEU A 32 -4.95 -2.10 -25.25
CA LEU A 32 -5.25 -2.97 -24.11
C LEU A 32 -4.95 -2.31 -22.74
N HIS A 33 -4.50 -1.06 -22.74
CA HIS A 33 -4.07 -0.32 -21.54
C HIS A 33 -3.00 -1.06 -20.71
N LEU A 34 -2.08 -1.74 -21.38
CA LEU A 34 -0.98 -2.45 -20.74
C LEU A 34 0.16 -1.47 -20.38
N PRO A 35 0.80 -1.59 -19.21
CA PRO A 35 1.96 -0.77 -18.86
C PRO A 35 3.09 -0.86 -19.90
N SER A 36 3.50 0.29 -20.44
CA SER A 36 4.42 0.35 -21.59
C SER A 36 5.86 -0.05 -21.27
N GLN A 37 6.25 -0.07 -20.00
CA GLN A 37 7.60 -0.43 -19.56
C GLN A 37 7.93 -1.93 -19.70
N PHE A 38 6.93 -2.77 -19.98
CA PHE A 38 7.10 -4.21 -20.13
C PHE A 38 6.92 -4.65 -21.59
N GLN A 39 7.54 -5.79 -21.93
CA GLN A 39 7.28 -6.46 -23.19
C GLN A 39 6.41 -7.69 -22.96
N TYR A 40 5.51 -7.94 -23.90
CA TYR A 40 4.43 -8.91 -23.75
C TYR A 40 4.49 -9.87 -24.92
N TYR A 41 4.45 -11.16 -24.63
CA TYR A 41 4.38 -12.20 -25.64
C TYR A 41 3.19 -13.11 -25.33
N ASN A 42 2.60 -13.69 -26.35
CA ASN A 42 1.57 -14.73 -26.23
C ASN A 42 1.86 -15.91 -27.14
N ALA A 43 1.38 -17.08 -26.73
CA ALA A 43 1.40 -18.32 -27.47
C ALA A 43 0.30 -19.25 -26.95
N GLY A 44 0.16 -20.42 -27.57
CA GLY A 44 -0.81 -21.44 -27.20
C GLY A 44 -2.05 -21.48 -28.08
N ASP A 45 -3.02 -22.30 -27.70
CA ASP A 45 -4.18 -22.66 -28.50
C ASP A 45 -5.51 -22.33 -27.78
N LEU A 46 -6.61 -22.94 -28.24
CA LEU A 46 -7.94 -22.75 -27.67
C LEU A 46 -8.12 -23.42 -26.29
N ASN A 47 -7.26 -24.37 -25.93
CA ASN A 47 -7.36 -25.15 -24.69
C ASN A 47 -6.41 -24.63 -23.60
N LEU A 48 -5.25 -24.12 -24.00
CA LEU A 48 -4.25 -23.55 -23.11
C LEU A 48 -3.60 -22.34 -23.76
N ARG A 49 -3.77 -21.19 -23.12
CA ARG A 49 -3.08 -19.95 -23.51
C ARG A 49 -1.93 -19.68 -22.58
N ALA A 50 -0.88 -19.06 -23.10
CA ALA A 50 0.24 -18.65 -22.28
C ALA A 50 0.73 -17.27 -22.70
N GLY A 51 1.12 -16.48 -21.71
CA GLY A 51 1.65 -15.15 -21.87
C GLY A 51 2.98 -15.01 -21.15
N ILE A 52 3.91 -14.26 -21.74
CA ILE A 52 5.13 -13.82 -21.06
C ILE A 52 5.03 -12.31 -20.86
N ILE A 53 5.49 -11.85 -19.70
CA ILE A 53 5.70 -10.44 -19.41
C ILE A 53 7.11 -10.27 -18.92
N THR A 54 7.87 -9.40 -19.59
CA THR A 54 9.28 -9.21 -19.29
C THR A 54 9.55 -7.80 -18.77
N ALA A 55 10.33 -7.74 -17.70
CA ALA A 55 10.85 -6.49 -17.15
C ALA A 55 12.33 -6.35 -17.51
N GLN A 56 12.63 -5.34 -18.32
CA GLN A 56 14.01 -4.90 -18.58
C GLN A 56 14.39 -3.79 -17.60
N GLY A 57 15.41 -4.02 -16.78
CA GLY A 57 15.92 -3.01 -15.84
C GLY A 57 15.07 -2.86 -14.57
N LYS A 58 15.02 -1.65 -14.03
CA LYS A 58 14.33 -1.36 -12.76
C LYS A 58 12.83 -1.22 -12.99
N TYR A 59 12.05 -1.94 -12.19
CA TYR A 59 10.59 -1.95 -12.28
C TYR A 59 9.96 -1.92 -10.87
N LYS A 60 8.67 -1.60 -10.81
CA LYS A 60 7.85 -1.78 -9.60
C LYS A 60 7.11 -3.10 -9.69
N GLU A 61 7.18 -3.88 -8.62
CA GLU A 61 6.53 -5.20 -8.54
C GLU A 61 4.99 -5.11 -8.63
N GLU A 62 4.40 -4.04 -8.10
CA GLU A 62 2.97 -3.73 -8.25
C GLU A 62 2.58 -3.59 -9.72
N ASP A 63 3.32 -2.79 -10.48
CA ASP A 63 3.08 -2.57 -11.90
C ASP A 63 3.25 -3.86 -12.70
N LEU A 64 4.28 -4.66 -12.35
CA LEU A 64 4.53 -5.94 -13.02
C LEU A 64 3.42 -6.94 -12.74
N LEU A 65 2.95 -7.04 -11.49
CA LEU A 65 1.84 -7.92 -11.13
C LEU A 65 0.54 -7.50 -11.83
N LEU A 66 0.22 -6.20 -11.83
CA LEU A 66 -0.92 -5.64 -12.55
C LEU A 66 -0.86 -5.95 -14.05
N ALA A 67 0.30 -5.74 -14.68
CA ALA A 67 0.54 -6.11 -16.08
C ALA A 67 0.25 -7.60 -16.32
N GLY A 68 0.71 -8.46 -15.40
CA GLY A 68 0.37 -9.89 -15.27
C GLY A 68 -1.09 -10.20 -15.46
N MET A 69 -1.87 -9.63 -14.57
CA MET A 69 -3.29 -9.91 -14.42
C MET A 69 -4.08 -9.37 -15.62
N LEU A 70 -3.77 -8.15 -16.06
CA LEU A 70 -4.35 -7.56 -17.26
C LEU A 70 -4.05 -8.41 -18.49
N TRP A 71 -2.77 -8.75 -18.71
CA TRP A 71 -2.37 -9.53 -19.87
C TRP A 71 -3.04 -10.90 -19.88
N GLY A 72 -3.03 -11.60 -18.74
CA GLY A 72 -3.69 -12.88 -18.59
C GLY A 72 -5.19 -12.82 -18.82
N GLY A 73 -5.88 -11.81 -18.30
CA GLY A 73 -7.31 -11.61 -18.55
C GLY A 73 -7.60 -11.40 -20.05
N ARG A 74 -6.79 -10.58 -20.74
CA ARG A 74 -6.96 -10.27 -22.17
C ARG A 74 -6.68 -11.45 -23.08
N ILE A 75 -5.58 -12.17 -22.86
CA ILE A 75 -5.27 -13.32 -23.70
C ILE A 75 -6.13 -14.52 -23.33
N GLY A 76 -6.52 -14.69 -22.08
CA GLY A 76 -7.25 -15.88 -21.64
C GLY A 76 -8.67 -15.96 -22.14
N ASN A 77 -9.43 -14.85 -22.11
CA ASN A 77 -10.84 -14.81 -22.50
C ASN A 77 -11.68 -15.98 -21.90
N GLY A 78 -11.45 -16.32 -20.63
CA GLY A 78 -12.12 -17.42 -19.92
C GLY A 78 -11.45 -18.80 -20.06
N VAL A 79 -10.44 -18.94 -20.93
CA VAL A 79 -9.63 -20.16 -21.08
C VAL A 79 -8.54 -20.22 -20.02
N ARG A 80 -8.12 -21.43 -19.64
CA ARG A 80 -6.95 -21.65 -18.78
C ARG A 80 -5.73 -20.96 -19.39
N THR A 81 -5.12 -20.09 -18.60
CA THR A 81 -4.03 -19.22 -19.03
C THR A 81 -2.87 -19.28 -18.05
N ILE A 82 -1.65 -19.42 -18.57
CA ILE A 82 -0.42 -19.37 -17.77
C ILE A 82 0.34 -18.08 -18.08
N ILE A 83 0.66 -17.30 -17.04
CA ILE A 83 1.47 -16.09 -17.16
C ILE A 83 2.86 -16.33 -16.58
N TYR A 84 3.86 -16.12 -17.42
CA TYR A 84 5.26 -16.18 -17.08
C TYR A 84 5.77 -14.76 -16.81
N PHE A 85 6.11 -14.48 -15.56
CA PHE A 85 6.79 -13.27 -15.16
C PHE A 85 8.28 -13.47 -15.31
N VAL A 86 8.94 -12.65 -16.13
CA VAL A 86 10.37 -12.74 -16.41
C VAL A 86 11.05 -11.45 -15.97
N ALA A 87 11.96 -11.57 -14.99
CA ALA A 87 12.70 -10.42 -14.46
C ALA A 87 14.06 -10.85 -13.91
N GLN A 88 14.94 -9.87 -13.64
CA GLN A 88 16.28 -10.15 -13.10
C GLN A 88 16.26 -10.66 -11.65
N GLN A 89 15.28 -10.22 -10.88
CA GLN A 89 15.10 -10.54 -9.46
C GLN A 89 13.63 -10.39 -9.11
N PHE A 90 13.15 -11.12 -8.10
CA PHE A 90 11.82 -10.98 -7.52
C PHE A 90 11.97 -10.95 -6.01
N THR A 91 11.15 -10.16 -5.33
CA THR A 91 11.02 -10.28 -3.89
C THR A 91 10.25 -11.55 -3.54
N PRO A 92 10.50 -12.12 -2.35
CA PRO A 92 9.64 -13.18 -1.83
C PRO A 92 8.16 -12.79 -1.73
N VAL A 93 7.87 -11.50 -1.44
CA VAL A 93 6.50 -10.96 -1.38
C VAL A 93 5.84 -11.07 -2.75
N PHE A 94 6.55 -10.72 -3.83
CA PHE A 94 6.03 -10.89 -5.18
C PHE A 94 5.76 -12.37 -5.52
N LEU A 95 6.70 -13.27 -5.15
CA LEU A 95 6.53 -14.69 -5.40
C LEU A 95 5.34 -15.30 -4.65
N GLY A 96 5.08 -14.85 -3.41
CA GLY A 96 3.89 -15.23 -2.68
C GLY A 96 2.62 -14.64 -3.30
N ALA A 97 2.64 -13.38 -3.75
CA ALA A 97 1.50 -12.73 -4.39
C ALA A 97 1.07 -13.42 -5.70
N ILE A 98 2.01 -13.78 -6.58
CA ILE A 98 1.67 -14.53 -7.80
C ILE A 98 1.14 -15.93 -7.48
N SER A 99 1.47 -16.50 -6.32
CA SER A 99 0.98 -17.80 -5.90
C SER A 99 -0.50 -17.77 -5.51
N GLU A 100 -1.04 -16.61 -5.13
CA GLU A 100 -2.45 -16.39 -4.83
C GLU A 100 -3.32 -16.26 -6.10
N LEU A 101 -2.72 -16.07 -7.28
CA LEU A 101 -3.44 -16.10 -8.56
C LEU A 101 -3.99 -17.50 -8.86
N GLY A 102 -5.26 -17.57 -9.24
CA GLY A 102 -6.01 -18.80 -9.47
C GLY A 102 -7.28 -18.64 -10.29
N GLY A 103 -8.04 -19.73 -10.41
CA GLY A 103 -9.17 -19.82 -11.33
C GLY A 103 -8.69 -20.14 -12.75
N HIS A 104 -8.96 -19.25 -13.69
CA HIS A 104 -8.51 -19.40 -15.09
C HIS A 104 -7.09 -18.88 -15.31
N LEU A 105 -6.52 -18.13 -14.36
CA LEU A 105 -5.15 -17.63 -14.44
C LEU A 105 -4.23 -18.44 -13.51
N SER A 106 -3.07 -18.81 -14.03
CA SER A 106 -1.97 -19.37 -13.26
C SER A 106 -0.69 -18.59 -13.55
N ALA A 107 0.19 -18.49 -12.57
CA ALA A 107 1.41 -17.70 -12.69
C ALA A 107 2.67 -18.53 -12.42
N LYS A 108 3.73 -18.22 -13.15
CA LYS A 108 5.08 -18.76 -12.99
C LYS A 108 6.08 -17.60 -13.02
N ALA A 109 7.12 -17.70 -12.21
CA ALA A 109 8.24 -16.76 -12.24
C ALA A 109 9.46 -17.41 -12.89
N VAL A 110 10.20 -16.62 -13.66
CA VAL A 110 11.43 -17.01 -14.34
C VAL A 110 12.48 -15.92 -14.15
N TYR A 111 13.63 -16.28 -13.61
CA TYR A 111 14.75 -15.36 -13.53
C TYR A 111 15.44 -15.24 -14.89
N TRP A 112 15.77 -14.01 -15.25
CA TRP A 112 16.65 -13.69 -16.38
C TRP A 112 17.99 -13.19 -15.84
N ARG A 113 19.10 -13.53 -16.49
CA ARG A 113 20.40 -12.88 -16.25
C ARG A 113 21.01 -12.32 -17.54
N GLU A 114 21.41 -11.05 -17.50
CA GLU A 114 22.02 -10.32 -18.63
C GLU A 114 23.55 -10.59 -18.78
N LYS A 115 24.04 -11.80 -18.44
CA LYS A 115 25.47 -12.11 -18.64
C LYS A 115 25.82 -12.27 -20.13
N LEU A 116 27.10 -12.52 -20.46
CA LEU A 116 27.63 -12.77 -21.81
C LEU A 116 26.78 -13.78 -22.63
N SER A 117 26.12 -14.72 -21.94
CA SER A 117 25.05 -15.55 -22.48
C SER A 117 23.77 -15.30 -21.66
N PRO A 118 22.72 -14.68 -22.24
CA PRO A 118 21.43 -14.56 -21.58
C PRO A 118 20.88 -15.95 -21.24
N SER A 119 20.38 -16.14 -20.03
CA SER A 119 19.86 -17.43 -19.57
C SER A 119 18.63 -17.24 -18.70
N LEU A 120 17.73 -18.22 -18.80
CA LEU A 120 16.46 -18.26 -18.08
C LEU A 120 16.49 -19.40 -17.05
N TYR A 121 16.01 -19.12 -15.85
CA TYR A 121 15.94 -20.11 -14.76
C TYR A 121 14.55 -20.10 -14.14
N PRO A 122 13.85 -21.25 -14.06
CA PRO A 122 12.53 -21.30 -13.45
C PRO A 122 12.68 -21.12 -11.93
N VAL A 123 11.80 -20.32 -11.33
CA VAL A 123 11.74 -20.19 -9.87
C VAL A 123 11.03 -21.42 -9.30
N THR A 124 11.67 -22.13 -8.36
CA THR A 124 11.07 -23.33 -7.78
C THR A 124 10.21 -22.97 -6.56
N LYS A 125 9.16 -23.75 -6.30
CA LYS A 125 8.31 -23.55 -5.11
C LYS A 125 9.08 -23.65 -3.78
N LYS A 126 10.24 -24.31 -3.74
CA LYS A 126 11.06 -24.38 -2.53
C LYS A 126 11.68 -23.03 -2.17
N ASP A 127 11.97 -22.20 -3.17
CA ASP A 127 12.52 -20.84 -2.99
C ASP A 127 11.49 -19.89 -2.36
N THR A 128 10.19 -20.18 -2.50
CA THR A 128 9.10 -19.36 -1.94
C THR A 128 8.83 -19.57 -0.44
N LYS A 129 9.31 -20.68 0.15
CA LYS A 129 9.08 -21.00 1.57
C LYS A 129 10.31 -20.82 2.46
N SER A 130 11.52 -20.80 1.87
CA SER A 130 12.79 -20.78 2.61
C SER A 130 13.31 -19.38 2.91
N SER A 131 12.85 -18.34 2.20
CA SER A 131 13.16 -16.97 2.57
C SER A 131 12.26 -16.55 3.73
N SER A 132 12.80 -16.51 4.94
CA SER A 132 12.17 -15.81 6.06
C SER A 132 12.07 -14.33 5.70
N VAL A 133 10.91 -13.95 5.15
CA VAL A 133 10.59 -12.58 4.78
C VAL A 133 10.44 -11.77 6.06
N ASN A 134 11.55 -11.23 6.54
CA ASN A 134 11.60 -10.34 7.69
C ASN A 134 11.20 -8.90 7.30
N CYS A 135 10.22 -8.73 6.40
CA CYS A 135 9.85 -7.43 5.82
C CYS A 135 9.32 -6.45 6.90
N LEU A 136 8.68 -6.98 7.95
CA LEU A 136 8.11 -6.23 9.09
C LEU A 136 8.69 -6.68 10.43
N THR A 137 10.00 -6.54 10.60
CA THR A 137 10.70 -6.96 11.83
C THR A 137 11.22 -5.83 12.69
N GLU A 138 11.30 -4.59 12.18
CA GLU A 138 11.67 -3.46 13.01
C GLU A 138 10.45 -2.82 13.62
N LEU A 139 10.40 -2.84 14.94
CA LEU A 139 9.45 -2.02 15.68
C LEU A 139 9.65 -0.55 15.28
N ARG A 140 8.53 0.11 15.08
CA ARG A 140 8.47 1.55 14.90
C ARG A 140 9.10 2.20 16.12
N PRO A 141 9.95 3.22 15.91
CA PRO A 141 10.50 4.01 16.99
C PRO A 141 9.43 4.50 17.95
N ASP A 142 9.72 4.33 19.23
CA ASP A 142 9.00 4.99 20.30
C ASP A 142 9.66 6.34 20.63
N TRP A 143 9.09 7.04 21.61
CA TRP A 143 9.69 8.26 22.13
C TRP A 143 11.08 8.02 22.74
N GLY A 144 11.31 6.84 23.35
CA GLY A 144 12.61 6.46 23.90
C GLY A 144 13.72 6.39 22.84
N HIS A 145 13.42 5.91 21.64
CA HIS A 145 14.34 5.92 20.50
C HIS A 145 14.78 7.34 20.12
N TRP A 146 13.85 8.30 20.14
CA TRP A 146 14.13 9.71 19.84
C TRP A 146 14.93 10.38 20.95
N GLU A 147 14.56 10.13 22.21
CA GLU A 147 15.28 10.66 23.36
C GLU A 147 16.75 10.25 23.34
N ARG A 148 17.07 8.98 23.04
CA ARG A 148 18.47 8.50 23.00
C ARG A 148 19.35 9.21 21.97
N GLN A 149 18.77 9.69 20.86
CA GLN A 149 19.52 10.31 19.76
C GLN A 149 19.78 11.80 19.95
N LEU A 150 18.97 12.46 20.76
CA LEU A 150 19.04 13.91 20.94
C LEU A 150 19.95 14.28 22.13
N ASN A 151 20.55 15.46 22.06
CA ASN A 151 21.23 16.06 23.21
C ASN A 151 20.21 16.51 24.28
N PRO A 152 20.62 16.73 25.55
CA PRO A 152 19.68 17.05 26.64
C PRO A 152 18.77 18.26 26.38
N VAL A 153 19.29 19.32 25.74
CA VAL A 153 18.51 20.53 25.40
C VAL A 153 17.45 20.19 24.36
N ALA A 154 17.84 19.50 23.29
CA ALA A 154 16.91 19.06 22.25
C ALA A 154 15.86 18.07 22.80
N ARG A 155 16.19 17.22 23.78
CA ARG A 155 15.19 16.38 24.47
C ARG A 155 14.14 17.22 25.18
N GLY A 156 14.58 18.24 25.95
CA GLY A 156 13.68 19.17 26.63
C GLY A 156 12.75 19.89 25.65
N HIS A 157 13.31 20.40 24.54
CA HIS A 157 12.53 21.04 23.49
C HIS A 157 11.54 20.07 22.81
N LEU A 158 11.95 18.83 22.55
CA LEU A 158 11.06 17.83 21.95
C LEU A 158 9.87 17.51 22.87
N LYS A 159 10.08 17.45 24.19
CA LYS A 159 9.00 17.23 25.16
C LYS A 159 7.96 18.34 25.11
N ILE A 160 8.40 19.60 25.05
CA ILE A 160 7.51 20.77 24.91
C ILE A 160 6.72 20.70 23.60
N VAL A 161 7.39 20.37 22.48
CA VAL A 161 6.75 20.22 21.17
C VAL A 161 5.72 19.08 21.20
N LYS A 162 6.05 17.95 21.82
CA LYS A 162 5.14 16.82 22.00
C LYS A 162 3.89 17.24 22.77
N GLU A 163 4.04 17.87 23.94
CA GLU A 163 2.91 18.30 24.78
C GLU A 163 1.97 19.23 24.01
N TYR A 164 2.52 20.17 23.24
CA TYR A 164 1.73 21.04 22.37
C TYR A 164 0.95 20.26 21.30
N LEU A 165 1.61 19.35 20.57
CA LEU A 165 0.97 18.57 19.50
C LEU A 165 -0.05 17.57 20.02
N ASP A 166 0.21 16.92 21.16
CA ASP A 166 -0.74 16.03 21.83
C ASP A 166 -2.00 16.79 22.27
N GLY A 167 -1.85 18.06 22.66
CA GLY A 167 -2.96 18.98 22.95
C GLY A 167 -3.90 19.22 21.76
N LEU A 168 -3.44 19.00 20.53
CA LEU A 168 -4.23 19.15 19.30
C LEU A 168 -5.02 17.89 18.93
N SER A 169 -4.93 16.81 19.70
CA SER A 169 -5.70 15.57 19.48
C SER A 169 -7.21 15.80 19.40
N LYS A 170 -7.75 16.75 20.18
CA LYS A 170 -9.16 17.16 20.12
C LYS A 170 -9.58 17.72 18.76
N ARG A 171 -8.61 18.25 17.98
CA ARG A 171 -8.78 18.74 16.61
C ARG A 171 -8.39 17.69 15.57
N LYS A 172 -8.45 16.39 15.92
CA LYS A 172 -8.15 15.26 15.03
C LYS A 172 -6.69 15.21 14.54
N VAL A 173 -5.75 15.77 15.32
CA VAL A 173 -4.32 15.67 15.04
C VAL A 173 -3.74 14.42 15.71
N ARG A 174 -2.95 13.64 14.96
CA ARG A 174 -2.22 12.46 15.46
C ARG A 174 -0.74 12.53 15.14
N LEU A 175 0.09 11.84 15.91
CA LEU A 175 1.54 11.79 15.72
C LEU A 175 1.97 10.43 15.17
N VAL A 176 2.77 10.45 14.09
CA VAL A 176 3.37 9.29 13.44
C VAL A 176 4.87 9.33 13.64
N LEU A 177 5.42 8.39 14.41
CA LEU A 177 6.85 8.31 14.68
C LEU A 177 7.57 7.46 13.62
N GLY A 178 8.62 8.01 13.01
CA GLY A 178 9.55 7.30 12.16
C GLY A 178 10.97 7.37 12.72
N LYS A 179 11.93 6.70 12.07
CA LYS A 179 13.34 6.66 12.51
C LYS A 179 13.98 8.03 12.58
N ASN A 180 13.82 8.80 11.49
CA ASN A 180 14.49 10.09 11.31
C ASN A 180 13.51 11.27 11.22
N ARG A 181 12.21 10.99 11.27
CA ARG A 181 11.15 12.01 11.25
C ARG A 181 9.97 11.64 12.15
N ILE A 182 9.36 12.61 12.82
CA ILE A 182 8.02 12.52 13.42
C ILE A 182 7.12 13.44 12.61
N VAL A 183 5.92 12.99 12.30
CA VAL A 183 4.96 13.77 11.53
C VAL A 183 3.68 13.93 12.34
N ALA A 184 3.16 15.16 12.42
CA ALA A 184 1.79 15.37 12.88
C ALA A 184 0.86 15.38 11.67
N CYS A 185 -0.19 14.58 11.73
CA CYS A 185 -1.15 14.39 10.65
C CYS A 185 -2.55 14.81 11.10
N TRP A 186 -3.27 15.47 10.21
CA TRP A 186 -4.71 15.66 10.29
C TRP A 186 -5.36 14.73 9.26
N GLY A 187 -5.91 13.60 9.71
CA GLY A 187 -6.25 12.49 8.81
C GLY A 187 -5.02 11.93 8.09
N SER A 188 -5.01 12.04 6.75
CA SER A 188 -3.88 11.69 5.87
C SER A 188 -2.95 12.86 5.57
N ILE A 189 -3.31 14.08 5.97
CA ILE A 189 -2.59 15.30 5.63
C ILE A 189 -1.48 15.55 6.65
N GLU A 190 -0.22 15.49 6.21
CA GLU A 190 0.93 15.89 7.03
C GLU A 190 0.92 17.42 7.22
N ILE A 191 0.81 17.91 8.47
CA ILE A 191 0.75 19.34 8.81
C ILE A 191 2.00 19.85 9.54
N VAL A 192 2.74 18.95 10.20
CA VAL A 192 4.01 19.26 10.87
C VAL A 192 5.00 18.14 10.65
N GLU A 193 6.28 18.48 10.48
CA GLU A 193 7.40 17.54 10.48
C GLU A 193 8.46 17.96 11.49
N ILE A 194 8.91 16.98 12.27
CA ILE A 194 10.09 17.05 13.12
C ILE A 194 11.13 16.13 12.50
N LYS A 195 12.30 16.65 12.12
CA LYS A 195 13.35 15.87 11.43
C LYS A 195 14.64 15.87 12.23
N ILE A 196 15.29 14.71 12.38
CA ILE A 196 16.60 14.62 13.04
C ILE A 196 17.66 15.30 12.18
N LYS A 197 18.51 16.12 12.84
CA LYS A 197 19.69 16.74 12.26
C LYS A 197 20.86 16.65 13.25
N GLY A 198 21.69 15.63 13.08
CA GLY A 198 22.74 15.29 14.06
C GLY A 198 22.11 14.89 15.39
N ASN A 199 22.52 15.54 16.49
CA ASN A 199 21.94 15.36 17.82
C ASN A 199 20.86 16.39 18.18
N LYS A 200 20.34 17.12 17.18
CA LYS A 200 19.25 18.10 17.27
C LYS A 200 18.10 17.69 16.34
N PHE A 201 17.03 18.48 16.33
CA PHE A 201 15.95 18.34 15.37
C PHE A 201 15.58 19.69 14.73
N GLU A 202 14.95 19.63 13.57
CA GLU A 202 14.28 20.75 12.91
C GLU A 202 12.77 20.55 13.00
N LEU A 203 12.03 21.60 13.38
CA LEU A 203 10.58 21.61 13.43
C LEU A 203 10.06 22.53 12.32
N SER A 204 9.11 22.05 11.52
CA SER A 204 8.53 22.84 10.43
C SER A 204 7.10 22.43 10.14
N THR A 205 6.28 23.35 9.64
CA THR A 205 4.97 23.02 9.09
C THR A 205 5.13 22.35 7.72
N LYS A 206 4.13 21.53 7.35
CA LYS A 206 4.04 20.86 6.06
C LYS A 206 2.85 21.37 5.27
N VAL A 207 3.12 21.72 4.01
CA VAL A 207 2.15 22.34 3.08
C VAL A 207 2.15 21.68 1.71
N LYS A 208 2.73 20.48 1.58
CA LYS A 208 2.80 19.73 0.30
C LYS A 208 1.43 19.29 -0.24
N TRP A 209 0.40 19.36 0.61
CA TRP A 209 -0.97 18.99 0.31
C TRP A 209 -1.73 20.07 -0.48
N THR A 210 -1.20 21.29 -0.62
CA THR A 210 -1.80 22.34 -1.47
C THR A 210 -0.87 22.70 -2.63
N ARG A 211 -1.45 22.89 -3.82
CA ARG A 211 -0.74 23.38 -5.02
C ARG A 211 -0.73 24.91 -5.10
N ASN A 212 -1.50 25.59 -4.26
CA ASN A 212 -1.60 27.03 -4.26
C ASN A 212 -0.36 27.64 -3.59
N ARG A 213 0.52 28.24 -4.40
CA ARG A 213 1.78 28.83 -3.94
C ARG A 213 1.59 29.88 -2.84
N ASN A 214 0.51 30.65 -2.88
CA ASN A 214 0.23 31.69 -1.88
C ASN A 214 -0.12 31.06 -0.52
N ILE A 215 -0.89 29.96 -0.54
CA ILE A 215 -1.22 29.20 0.68
C ILE A 215 0.04 28.53 1.22
N SER A 216 0.83 27.89 0.34
CA SER A 216 2.08 27.25 0.73
C SER A 216 3.06 28.23 1.36
N SER A 217 3.26 29.42 0.78
CA SER A 217 4.17 30.43 1.34
C SER A 217 3.66 31.03 2.64
N LYS A 218 2.33 31.20 2.79
CA LYS A 218 1.72 31.66 4.05
C LYS A 218 1.96 30.66 5.18
N PHE A 219 1.76 29.38 4.89
CA PHE A 219 1.72 28.34 5.91
C PHE A 219 3.04 27.63 6.17
N LEU A 220 4.06 27.80 5.32
CA LEU A 220 5.39 27.23 5.55
C LEU A 220 6.16 28.07 6.57
N LYS A 221 6.32 27.52 7.78
CA LYS A 221 7.02 28.15 8.90
C LYS A 221 7.90 27.16 9.63
N SER A 222 9.07 27.63 10.07
CA SER A 222 9.94 26.89 10.98
C SER A 222 9.50 27.13 12.42
N GLY A 223 9.55 26.08 13.23
CA GLY A 223 9.29 26.16 14.66
C GLY A 223 10.58 26.03 15.47
N TRP A 224 10.63 26.69 16.63
CA TRP A 224 11.68 26.53 17.61
C TRP A 224 11.14 26.78 19.02
N VAL A 225 11.84 26.24 20.01
CA VAL A 225 11.54 26.47 21.42
C VAL A 225 12.51 27.52 21.96
N ASP A 226 11.98 28.54 22.61
CA ASP A 226 12.75 29.62 23.21
C ASP A 226 13.25 29.27 24.63
N LEU A 227 14.01 30.20 25.23
CA LEU A 227 14.54 30.05 26.59
C LEU A 227 13.45 29.97 27.68
N SER A 228 12.23 30.41 27.39
CA SER A 228 11.08 30.33 28.30
C SER A 228 10.38 28.96 28.24
N GLY A 229 10.87 28.05 27.40
CA GLY A 229 10.25 26.74 27.19
C GLY A 229 8.95 26.82 26.38
N LYS A 230 8.79 27.85 25.55
CA LYS A 230 7.62 28.01 24.67
C LYS A 230 8.02 27.86 23.21
N ILE A 231 7.11 27.28 22.43
CA ILE A 231 7.25 27.25 20.97
C ILE A 231 6.95 28.66 20.46
N ASN A 232 7.74 29.13 19.49
CA ASN A 232 7.55 30.46 18.91
C ASN A 232 6.11 30.67 18.41
N GLU A 233 5.52 31.81 18.79
CA GLU A 233 4.09 32.08 18.55
C GLU A 233 3.71 32.05 17.07
N GLU A 234 4.61 32.48 16.18
CA GLU A 234 4.37 32.46 14.73
C GLU A 234 4.09 31.04 14.22
N PHE A 235 4.85 30.05 14.69
CA PHE A 235 4.62 28.65 14.34
C PHE A 235 3.28 28.17 14.87
N CYS A 236 2.97 28.45 16.15
CA CYS A 236 1.71 28.04 16.78
C CYS A 236 0.49 28.65 16.10
N ARG A 237 0.53 29.94 15.77
CA ARG A 237 -0.54 30.64 15.03
C ARG A 237 -0.73 30.02 13.65
N THR A 238 0.36 29.78 12.94
CA THR A 238 0.31 29.17 11.60
C THR A 238 -0.29 27.77 11.64
N LEU A 239 0.04 26.96 12.64
CA LEU A 239 -0.55 25.63 12.79
C LEU A 239 -2.06 25.70 13.08
N ASN A 240 -2.48 26.64 13.93
CA ASN A 240 -3.91 26.87 14.17
C ASN A 240 -4.64 27.31 12.90
N ASP A 241 -4.06 28.24 12.12
CA ASP A 241 -4.60 28.67 10.83
C ASP A 241 -4.73 27.51 9.84
N ILE A 242 -3.74 26.61 9.78
CA ILE A 242 -3.78 25.40 8.95
C ILE A 242 -4.96 24.53 9.37
N LEU A 243 -5.12 24.29 10.67
CA LEU A 243 -6.21 23.45 11.18
C LEU A 243 -7.58 24.08 10.91
N GLU A 244 -7.75 25.38 11.14
CA GLU A 244 -8.99 26.10 10.81
C GLU A 244 -9.30 26.02 9.32
N PHE A 245 -8.27 26.16 8.47
CA PHE A 245 -8.43 26.01 7.03
C PHE A 245 -8.91 24.60 6.65
N LEU A 246 -8.32 23.55 7.22
CA LEU A 246 -8.70 22.16 6.96
C LEU A 246 -10.10 21.81 7.51
N GLU A 247 -10.45 22.30 8.69
CA GLU A 247 -11.78 22.14 9.29
C GLU A 247 -12.85 22.85 8.45
N ASN A 248 -12.56 24.05 7.93
CA ASN A 248 -13.45 24.75 7.01
C ASN A 248 -13.60 24.00 5.68
N MET A 249 -12.52 23.39 5.17
CA MET A 249 -12.61 22.53 4.00
C MET A 249 -13.45 21.27 4.24
N GLU A 250 -13.37 20.68 5.44
CA GLU A 250 -14.21 19.56 5.86
C GLU A 250 -15.69 19.97 5.88
N ALA A 251 -16.00 21.09 6.56
CA ALA A 251 -17.36 21.60 6.69
C ALA A 251 -18.00 21.94 5.34
N ASN A 252 -17.20 22.47 4.40
CA ASN A 252 -17.66 22.82 3.05
C ASN A 252 -17.60 21.65 2.04
N ASN A 253 -17.26 20.43 2.47
CA ASN A 253 -17.08 19.25 1.61
C ASN A 253 -16.10 19.48 0.43
N SER A 254 -15.09 20.34 0.61
CA SER A 254 -14.10 20.64 -0.42
C SER A 254 -12.84 19.77 -0.33
N LEU A 255 -12.78 18.85 0.62
CA LEU A 255 -11.70 17.87 0.74
C LEU A 255 -11.81 16.77 -0.32
N VAL A 256 -10.65 16.23 -0.71
CA VAL A 256 -10.60 15.08 -1.60
C VAL A 256 -11.16 13.86 -0.87
N GLY A 257 -11.83 12.96 -1.60
CA GLY A 257 -12.47 11.77 -1.00
C GLY A 257 -11.53 10.96 -0.11
N LYS A 258 -10.28 10.74 -0.52
CA LYS A 258 -9.29 10.01 0.30
C LYS A 258 -9.13 10.64 1.69
N ASP A 259 -9.00 11.95 1.78
CA ASP A 259 -8.79 12.64 3.07
C ASP A 259 -10.03 12.59 3.96
N ILE A 260 -11.23 12.78 3.38
CA ILE A 260 -12.51 12.62 4.11
C ILE A 260 -12.63 11.20 4.67
N LEU A 261 -12.30 10.19 3.85
CA LEU A 261 -12.41 8.79 4.26
C LEU A 261 -11.43 8.49 5.39
N THR A 262 -10.19 8.97 5.29
CA THR A 262 -9.18 8.82 6.35
C THR A 262 -9.69 9.38 7.67
N LEU A 263 -10.29 10.59 7.65
CA LEU A 263 -10.82 11.22 8.86
C LEU A 263 -11.95 10.39 9.47
N LYS A 264 -12.88 9.89 8.64
CA LYS A 264 -13.98 9.06 9.11
C LYS A 264 -13.46 7.73 9.67
N LEU A 265 -12.52 7.06 9.00
CA LEU A 265 -11.94 5.81 9.50
C LEU A 265 -11.19 5.97 10.84
N LEU A 266 -10.53 7.11 11.06
CA LEU A 266 -9.70 7.30 12.26
C LEU A 266 -10.44 7.96 13.43
N PHE A 267 -11.48 8.76 13.17
CA PHE A 267 -12.10 9.61 14.18
C PHE A 267 -13.60 9.44 14.34
N ASP A 268 -14.24 8.55 13.57
CA ASP A 268 -15.60 8.11 13.85
C ASP A 268 -15.63 7.42 15.23
N LYS A 269 -16.52 7.89 16.11
CA LYS A 269 -16.60 7.41 17.51
C LYS A 269 -17.61 6.30 17.71
N ASP A 270 -18.47 6.05 16.73
CA ASP A 270 -19.68 5.26 16.92
C ASP A 270 -19.66 4.01 16.05
N PHE A 271 -19.54 4.17 14.74
CA PHE A 271 -19.65 3.09 13.78
C PHE A 271 -18.34 2.31 13.65
N VAL A 272 -17.23 3.00 13.38
CA VAL A 272 -15.95 2.34 13.09
C VAL A 272 -15.45 1.47 14.27
N PRO A 273 -15.46 1.97 15.53
CA PRO A 273 -15.07 1.17 16.67
C PRO A 273 -15.93 -0.08 16.89
N ARG A 274 -17.21 -0.05 16.51
CA ARG A 274 -18.11 -1.20 16.61
C ARG A 274 -17.90 -2.22 15.49
N PHE A 275 -17.59 -1.75 14.28
CA PHE A 275 -17.49 -2.62 13.11
C PHE A 275 -16.09 -3.23 12.93
N TRP A 276 -15.04 -2.42 13.01
CA TRP A 276 -13.65 -2.87 12.84
C TRP A 276 -12.83 -2.86 14.12
N GLY A 277 -13.22 -2.07 15.12
CA GLY A 277 -12.46 -1.86 16.35
C GLY A 277 -11.77 -0.51 16.41
N THR A 278 -10.92 -0.32 17.41
CA THR A 278 -10.25 0.97 17.66
C THR A 278 -9.09 1.16 16.67
N PRO A 279 -8.99 2.30 15.99
CA PRO A 279 -7.88 2.55 15.06
C PRO A 279 -6.53 2.51 15.80
N ILE A 280 -5.57 1.81 15.21
CA ILE A 280 -4.19 1.72 15.72
C ILE A 280 -3.20 2.03 14.60
N GLU A 281 -2.04 2.55 14.97
CA GLU A 281 -0.93 2.66 14.03
C GLU A 281 -0.16 1.33 14.00
N LEU A 282 0.23 0.88 12.80
CA LEU A 282 1.04 -0.33 12.68
C LEU A 282 2.38 -0.14 13.41
N PRO A 283 2.71 -0.98 14.40
CA PRO A 283 3.87 -0.78 15.26
C PRO A 283 5.17 -1.23 14.62
N TRP A 284 5.19 -1.63 13.33
CA TRP A 284 6.42 -1.98 12.61
C TRP A 284 6.69 -1.03 11.45
N LEU A 285 7.96 -0.84 11.14
CA LEU A 285 8.44 -0.19 9.92
C LEU A 285 8.79 -1.26 8.88
N ASN A 286 8.49 -0.96 7.62
CA ASN A 286 9.01 -1.74 6.51
C ASN A 286 10.53 -1.50 6.40
N ARG A 287 11.32 -2.58 6.46
CA ARG A 287 12.79 -2.52 6.34
C ARG A 287 13.25 -2.25 4.92
N GLU A 288 12.48 -2.67 3.92
CA GLU A 288 12.88 -2.57 2.52
C GLU A 288 12.31 -1.29 1.90
N LYS A 289 13.13 -0.60 1.10
CA LYS A 289 12.74 0.57 0.28
C LYS A 289 11.69 0.24 -0.80
N ASN A 290 11.12 -0.95 -0.79
CA ASN A 290 10.03 -1.31 -1.66
C ASN A 290 8.75 -0.77 -1.02
N ASP A 291 8.24 0.31 -1.61
CA ASP A 291 7.01 1.07 -1.32
C ASP A 291 5.71 0.21 -1.28
N ILE A 292 5.81 -1.12 -1.23
CA ILE A 292 4.68 -2.07 -1.26
C ILE A 292 3.71 -1.83 -0.10
N LEU A 293 4.23 -1.43 1.06
CA LEU A 293 3.45 -1.00 2.22
C LEU A 293 3.51 0.53 2.30
N GLU A 294 3.03 1.21 1.27
CA GLU A 294 2.67 2.63 1.37
C GLU A 294 1.61 2.75 2.48
N SER A 295 2.06 3.16 3.68
CA SER A 295 1.26 3.14 4.91
C SER A 295 0.08 4.12 4.90
N ASP A 296 -0.04 4.93 3.84
CA ASP A 296 -1.11 5.91 3.65
C ASP A 296 -2.36 5.31 2.98
N GLN A 297 -2.35 4.01 2.70
CA GLN A 297 -3.47 3.30 2.06
C GLN A 297 -4.03 2.14 2.92
N LEU A 298 -3.42 1.84 4.06
CA LEU A 298 -3.81 0.75 4.95
C LEU A 298 -4.20 1.25 6.33
N TYR A 299 -5.35 0.77 6.83
CA TYR A 299 -5.85 1.10 8.15
C TYR A 299 -5.94 -0.14 9.01
N PHE A 300 -5.39 -0.04 10.22
CA PHE A 300 -5.36 -1.13 11.18
C PHE A 300 -6.29 -0.81 12.33
N PHE A 301 -7.08 -1.80 12.74
CA PHE A 301 -8.03 -1.66 13.84
C PHE A 301 -7.83 -2.80 14.83
N ARG A 302 -7.74 -2.45 16.10
CA ARG A 302 -7.75 -3.37 17.23
C ARG A 302 -9.20 -3.73 17.54
N GLY A 303 -9.62 -4.91 17.10
CA GLY A 303 -10.86 -5.54 17.52
C GLY A 303 -10.75 -6.11 18.94
N GLN A 304 -11.75 -6.91 19.33
CA GLN A 304 -11.75 -7.58 20.65
C GLN A 304 -10.65 -8.63 20.73
N ASP A 305 -10.59 -9.55 19.75
CA ASP A 305 -9.66 -10.69 19.76
C ASP A 305 -8.70 -10.70 18.55
N GLU A 306 -8.85 -9.77 17.63
CA GLU A 306 -8.09 -9.74 16.38
C GLU A 306 -7.73 -8.33 15.91
N VAL A 307 -6.76 -8.26 15.00
CA VAL A 307 -6.46 -7.05 14.24
C VAL A 307 -7.17 -7.13 12.89
N ASN A 308 -8.00 -6.13 12.61
CA ASN A 308 -8.66 -5.93 11.33
C ASN A 308 -7.84 -4.99 10.45
N VAL A 309 -7.76 -5.30 9.15
CA VAL A 309 -7.05 -4.47 8.16
C VAL A 309 -8.04 -4.03 7.09
N VAL A 310 -8.13 -2.72 6.88
CA VAL A 310 -9.01 -2.12 5.86
C VAL A 310 -8.16 -1.48 4.78
N TYR A 311 -8.47 -1.79 3.52
CA TYR A 311 -7.87 -1.21 2.33
C TYR A 311 -8.93 -0.49 1.49
N PRO A 312 -8.94 0.85 1.48
CA PRO A 312 -9.88 1.60 0.65
C PRO A 312 -9.56 1.58 -0.84
N ILE A 313 -10.58 1.37 -1.66
CA ILE A 313 -10.53 1.39 -3.13
C ILE A 313 -11.54 2.44 -3.62
N LEU A 314 -11.11 3.70 -3.72
CA LEU A 314 -11.98 4.79 -4.17
C LEU A 314 -12.02 4.98 -5.69
N GLU A 315 -11.09 4.37 -6.41
CA GLU A 315 -10.99 4.46 -7.87
C GLU A 315 -10.24 3.24 -8.43
N LYS A 316 -10.59 2.86 -9.67
CA LYS A 316 -9.91 1.85 -10.50
C LYS A 316 -9.49 0.58 -9.73
N PRO A 317 -10.43 -0.24 -9.22
CA PRO A 317 -10.15 -1.47 -8.48
C PRO A 317 -9.10 -2.37 -9.11
N ILE A 318 -9.14 -2.51 -10.44
CA ILE A 318 -8.17 -3.33 -11.16
C ILE A 318 -6.72 -2.91 -10.88
N ASN A 319 -6.45 -1.61 -10.80
CA ASN A 319 -5.12 -1.08 -10.56
C ASN A 319 -4.64 -1.33 -9.13
N LYS A 320 -5.56 -1.55 -8.19
CA LYS A 320 -5.25 -1.78 -6.77
C LYS A 320 -5.04 -3.25 -6.44
N LEU A 321 -5.43 -4.17 -7.31
CA LEU A 321 -5.36 -5.60 -7.02
C LEU A 321 -3.92 -6.08 -6.86
N GLY A 322 -2.99 -5.57 -7.68
CA GLY A 322 -1.57 -5.87 -7.53
C GLY A 322 -1.03 -5.47 -6.15
N SER A 323 -1.33 -4.25 -5.71
CA SER A 323 -0.93 -3.76 -4.38
C SER A 323 -1.61 -4.54 -3.26
N ILE A 324 -2.90 -4.86 -3.37
CA ILE A 324 -3.64 -5.66 -2.37
C ILE A 324 -3.00 -7.03 -2.17
N LEU A 325 -2.64 -7.72 -3.26
CA LEU A 325 -1.99 -9.04 -3.18
C LEU A 325 -0.61 -8.95 -2.53
N LEU A 326 0.20 -7.98 -2.95
CA LEU A 326 1.53 -7.76 -2.37
C LEU A 326 1.44 -7.42 -0.88
N VAL A 327 0.50 -6.57 -0.49
CA VAL A 327 0.25 -6.23 0.92
C VAL A 327 -0.20 -7.45 1.71
N SER A 328 -1.16 -8.22 1.19
CA SER A 328 -1.64 -9.45 1.84
C SER A 328 -0.50 -10.41 2.10
N THR A 329 0.33 -10.66 1.08
CA THR A 329 1.52 -11.52 1.23
C THR A 329 2.53 -10.91 2.20
N ALA A 330 2.77 -9.60 2.17
CA ALA A 330 3.66 -8.94 3.13
C ALA A 330 3.17 -9.09 4.59
N LEU A 331 1.86 -8.97 4.82
CA LEU A 331 1.25 -9.19 6.13
C LEU A 331 1.29 -10.66 6.54
N GLU A 332 1.14 -11.60 5.60
CA GLU A 332 1.23 -13.04 5.88
C GLU A 332 2.61 -13.46 6.37
N HIS A 333 3.65 -12.76 5.93
CA HIS A 333 5.02 -12.93 6.35
C HIS A 333 5.42 -12.03 7.53
N SER A 334 4.53 -11.13 7.96
CA SER A 334 4.80 -10.21 9.05
C SER A 334 4.79 -10.89 10.43
N SER A 335 5.42 -10.23 11.40
CA SER A 335 5.32 -10.63 12.79
C SER A 335 3.90 -10.47 13.35
N LEU A 336 3.06 -9.59 12.77
CA LEU A 336 1.68 -9.40 13.19
C LEU A 336 0.84 -10.68 13.09
N ARG A 337 1.10 -11.53 12.09
CA ARG A 337 0.38 -12.81 11.94
C ARG A 337 0.77 -13.82 13.01
N ASN A 338 2.07 -13.99 13.24
CA ASN A 338 2.57 -15.11 14.05
C ASN A 338 2.76 -14.74 15.52
N LYS A 339 3.16 -13.49 15.79
CA LYS A 339 3.52 -12.97 17.12
C LYS A 339 2.51 -11.97 17.69
N GLY A 340 1.53 -11.53 16.89
CA GLY A 340 0.56 -10.52 17.30
C GLY A 340 1.19 -9.14 17.52
N LEU A 341 0.45 -8.24 18.16
CA LEU A 341 0.95 -6.91 18.52
C LEU A 341 2.02 -7.01 19.64
N PRO A 342 3.04 -6.14 19.65
CA PRO A 342 4.09 -6.17 20.66
C PRO A 342 3.56 -6.00 22.09
N GLU A 343 2.54 -5.15 22.27
CA GLU A 343 1.89 -4.88 23.55
C GLU A 343 0.83 -5.93 23.92
N CYS A 344 0.35 -6.70 22.93
CA CYS A 344 -0.71 -7.69 23.09
C CYS A 344 -0.50 -8.85 22.12
N PRO A 345 0.37 -9.82 22.46
CA PRO A 345 0.77 -10.91 21.56
C PRO A 345 -0.37 -11.84 21.11
N ASP A 346 -1.44 -11.91 21.90
CA ASP A 346 -2.63 -12.69 21.58
C ASP A 346 -3.45 -12.04 20.45
N LEU A 347 -3.35 -10.71 20.30
CA LEU A 347 -4.05 -9.98 19.26
C LEU A 347 -3.31 -10.09 17.93
N LYS A 348 -3.75 -11.04 17.11
CA LYS A 348 -3.15 -11.35 15.80
C LYS A 348 -4.02 -10.82 14.66
N TRP A 349 -3.40 -10.62 13.50
CA TRP A 349 -4.16 -10.32 12.29
C TRP A 349 -5.03 -11.50 11.89
N ASN A 350 -6.30 -11.22 11.57
CA ASN A 350 -7.29 -12.21 11.17
C ASN A 350 -7.12 -12.78 9.75
N GLN A 351 -6.01 -12.45 9.09
CA GLN A 351 -5.66 -12.90 7.74
C GLN A 351 -6.64 -12.42 6.66
N LYS A 352 -7.43 -11.37 6.95
CA LYS A 352 -8.35 -10.73 6.02
C LYS A 352 -7.97 -9.27 5.78
N ILE A 353 -8.13 -8.82 4.54
CA ILE A 353 -8.09 -7.40 4.17
C ILE A 353 -9.48 -7.00 3.69
N TYR A 354 -10.18 -6.20 4.49
CA TYR A 354 -11.48 -5.65 4.12
C TYR A 354 -11.32 -4.60 3.03
N LEU A 355 -11.88 -4.89 1.85
CA LEU A 355 -11.85 -4.00 0.70
C LEU A 355 -13.02 -3.02 0.80
N LEU A 356 -12.72 -1.77 1.17
CA LEU A 356 -13.73 -0.73 1.34
C LEU A 356 -13.91 0.04 0.03
N ILE A 357 -15.06 -0.14 -0.62
CA ILE A 357 -15.26 0.28 -2.02
C ILE A 357 -16.60 1.01 -2.23
N PRO A 358 -16.65 2.05 -3.08
CA PRO A 358 -17.90 2.63 -3.56
C PRO A 358 -18.75 1.62 -4.36
N GLN A 359 -20.07 1.69 -4.24
CA GLN A 359 -20.99 0.75 -4.91
C GLN A 359 -20.79 0.66 -6.44
N ASN A 360 -20.44 1.77 -7.10
CA ASN A 360 -20.27 1.82 -8.56
C ASN A 360 -19.07 1.02 -9.09
N TYR A 361 -18.15 0.58 -8.22
CA TYR A 361 -16.97 -0.21 -8.60
C TYR A 361 -17.08 -1.69 -8.21
N MET A 362 -18.23 -2.10 -7.67
CA MET A 362 -18.42 -3.42 -7.10
C MET A 362 -18.34 -4.53 -8.18
N ASP A 363 -18.95 -4.33 -9.35
CA ASP A 363 -18.90 -5.32 -10.43
C ASP A 363 -17.49 -5.45 -11.04
N GLU A 364 -16.77 -4.34 -11.18
CA GLU A 364 -15.36 -4.35 -11.61
C GLU A 364 -14.51 -5.14 -10.61
N LEU A 365 -14.65 -4.87 -9.31
CA LEU A 365 -13.91 -5.59 -8.28
C LEU A 365 -14.25 -7.09 -8.29
N ARG A 366 -15.53 -7.46 -8.43
CA ARG A 366 -15.95 -8.88 -8.54
C ARG A 366 -15.23 -9.59 -9.67
N LEU A 367 -15.19 -8.99 -10.86
CA LEU A 367 -14.46 -9.55 -12.01
C LEU A 367 -12.97 -9.70 -11.73
N CYS A 368 -12.37 -8.79 -10.98
CA CYS A 368 -10.95 -8.89 -10.63
C CYS A 368 -10.70 -10.02 -9.60
N LEU A 369 -11.58 -10.18 -8.61
CA LEU A 369 -11.48 -11.21 -7.59
C LEU A 369 -11.60 -12.63 -8.17
N ILE A 370 -12.17 -12.80 -9.37
CA ILE A 370 -12.27 -14.14 -9.97
C ILE A 370 -10.91 -14.78 -10.27
N TRP A 371 -9.86 -13.95 -10.41
CA TRP A 371 -8.49 -14.35 -10.69
C TRP A 371 -7.70 -14.77 -9.45
N LEU A 372 -8.34 -14.84 -8.28
CA LEU A 372 -7.71 -15.20 -7.03
C LEU A 372 -8.15 -16.60 -6.56
N LYS A 373 -7.22 -17.33 -5.92
CA LYS A 373 -7.50 -18.62 -5.26
C LYS A 373 -8.34 -18.45 -4.01
N ASN A 374 -7.90 -17.56 -3.12
CA ASN A 374 -8.47 -17.41 -1.78
C ASN A 374 -9.25 -16.09 -1.67
N ARG A 375 -10.41 -16.02 -2.35
CA ARG A 375 -11.23 -14.81 -2.39
C ARG A 375 -11.71 -14.37 -1.00
N ASP A 376 -11.90 -15.32 -0.09
CA ASP A 376 -12.37 -15.09 1.28
C ASP A 376 -11.39 -14.27 2.14
N LYS A 377 -10.12 -14.16 1.72
CA LYS A 377 -9.14 -13.24 2.34
C LYS A 377 -9.45 -11.77 2.07
N PHE A 378 -10.33 -11.48 1.11
CA PHE A 378 -10.63 -10.12 0.62
C PHE A 378 -12.13 -9.79 0.73
N PRO A 379 -12.71 -9.79 1.94
CA PRO A 379 -14.13 -9.46 2.12
C PRO A 379 -14.41 -8.04 1.61
N VAL A 380 -15.51 -7.88 0.88
CA VAL A 380 -15.89 -6.61 0.26
C VAL A 380 -16.89 -5.87 1.15
N VAL A 381 -16.58 -4.62 1.43
CA VAL A 381 -17.41 -3.73 2.25
C VAL A 381 -17.79 -2.52 1.41
N ILE A 382 -19.10 -2.28 1.28
CA ILE A 382 -19.63 -1.27 0.36
C ILE A 382 -19.81 0.05 1.13
N LEU A 383 -19.18 1.11 0.62
CA LEU A 383 -19.40 2.47 1.09
C LEU A 383 -20.83 2.93 0.73
N PRO A 384 -21.60 3.46 1.70
CA PRO A 384 -22.90 4.10 1.44
C PRO A 384 -22.76 5.23 0.40
N VAL A 385 -23.79 5.50 -0.40
CA VAL A 385 -23.73 6.56 -1.43
C VAL A 385 -23.34 7.92 -0.83
N ASP A 386 -23.91 8.24 0.33
CA ASP A 386 -23.71 9.51 1.04
C ASP A 386 -22.59 9.44 2.08
N TRP A 387 -21.61 8.53 1.92
CA TRP A 387 -20.57 8.31 2.93
C TRP A 387 -19.76 9.57 3.28
N LYS A 388 -19.62 10.50 2.33
CA LYS A 388 -18.92 11.78 2.54
C LYS A 388 -19.63 12.66 3.57
N THR A 389 -20.95 12.74 3.51
CA THR A 389 -21.76 13.59 4.40
C THR A 389 -22.23 12.81 5.63
N GLU A 390 -22.85 11.65 5.44
CA GLU A 390 -23.50 10.88 6.51
C GLU A 390 -22.58 9.86 7.19
N GLY A 391 -21.37 9.64 6.67
CA GLY A 391 -20.42 8.69 7.22
C GLY A 391 -20.79 7.24 6.89
N PHE A 392 -20.55 6.32 7.81
CA PHE A 392 -20.72 4.89 7.56
C PHE A 392 -22.10 4.36 7.94
N LYS A 393 -23.11 5.23 8.07
CA LYS A 393 -24.49 4.78 8.31
C LYS A 393 -24.93 3.87 7.16
N ASN A 394 -25.47 2.70 7.48
CA ASN A 394 -25.89 1.68 6.51
C ASN A 394 -24.74 1.05 5.69
N LEU A 395 -23.53 0.96 6.26
CA LEU A 395 -22.46 0.17 5.68
C LEU A 395 -22.92 -1.29 5.53
N ASN A 396 -22.82 -1.83 4.32
CA ASN A 396 -23.20 -3.21 4.04
C ASN A 396 -21.94 -4.05 3.82
N SER A 397 -21.82 -5.16 4.55
CA SER A 397 -20.87 -6.21 4.19
C SER A 397 -21.49 -7.07 3.09
N TYR A 398 -20.71 -7.35 2.05
CA TYR A 398 -21.11 -8.33 1.06
C TYR A 398 -20.71 -9.73 1.56
N ASP A 399 -21.44 -10.25 2.55
CA ASP A 399 -21.33 -11.64 2.98
C ASP A 399 -22.46 -12.45 2.35
N ARG A 400 -22.25 -12.89 1.10
CA ARG A 400 -22.96 -14.02 0.46
C ARG A 400 -22.42 -14.25 -0.97
N TYR A 401 -21.51 -15.20 -1.09
CA TYR A 401 -21.36 -15.98 -2.32
C TYR A 401 -22.19 -17.26 -2.14
N GLU A 402 -23.49 -17.19 -2.40
CA GLU A 402 -24.23 -18.39 -2.82
C GLU A 402 -24.07 -18.51 -4.33
N GLY A 403 -23.29 -19.52 -4.74
CA GLY A 403 -23.35 -20.26 -6.01
C GLY A 403 -23.45 -19.48 -7.32
N TYR A 404 -22.35 -19.45 -8.07
CA TYR A 404 -22.33 -19.73 -9.51
C TYR A 404 -21.10 -20.53 -9.89
#